data_AF-A0A0X8I9C0-F1
#
_entry.id   AF-A0A0X8I9C0-F1
#
_cell.length_a   1.000
_cell.length_b   1.000
_cell.length_c   1.000
_cell.angle_alpha   90.00
_cell.angle_beta   90.00
_cell.angle_gamma   90.00
#
_symmetry.space_group_name_H-M   'P 1'
#
loop_
_entity.id
_entity.type
_entity.pdbx_description
1 polymer ?
#
loop_
_entity_poly.entity_id
_entity_poly.type
_entity_poly.pdbx_seq_one_letter_code
_entity_poly.pdbx_strand_id
1 'polypeptide(L)'
;MSECKAKLDFLRHVANPVLATAMSNIDSGKAPITAKNADELKRLQQKAITVLLNIKENIINGEIKYDFSVYGGNPANLAKYLESPEWRSLIELAFSELKDSPEALRLVKDALLMLLSKASEAYSNCPEVVESCKKAIDDLSKFNVTAESSKKEG
;
A
#
# COMPACT_ATOMS: atom_id res chain seq x y z
N MET A 1 -26.56 1.08 13.66
CA MET A 1 -25.38 1.17 12.78
C MET A 1 -25.83 0.97 11.35
N SER A 2 -25.43 1.84 10.43
CA SER A 2 -25.70 1.66 9.00
C SER A 2 -24.99 0.41 8.51
N GLU A 3 -25.71 -0.48 7.83
CA GLU A 3 -25.14 -1.67 7.21
C GLU A 3 -24.16 -1.26 6.10
N CYS A 4 -22.91 -1.73 6.18
CA CYS A 4 -21.91 -1.50 5.14
C CYS A 4 -22.36 -2.15 3.83
N LYS A 5 -22.60 -1.32 2.81
CA LYS A 5 -23.05 -1.76 1.47
C LYS A 5 -22.00 -1.43 0.41
N ALA A 6 -20.83 -2.04 0.54
CA ALA A 6 -19.82 -1.97 -0.50
C ALA A 6 -20.32 -2.69 -1.76
N LYS A 7 -20.27 -2.01 -2.91
CA LYS A 7 -20.65 -2.59 -4.21
C LYS A 7 -19.44 -3.10 -5.00
N LEU A 8 -18.24 -2.73 -4.57
CA LEU A 8 -16.99 -3.05 -5.21
C LEU A 8 -16.18 -3.97 -4.28
N ASP A 9 -15.73 -5.08 -4.84
CA ASP A 9 -14.79 -5.98 -4.19
C ASP A 9 -13.41 -5.31 -4.02
N PHE A 10 -12.84 -5.38 -2.82
CA PHE A 10 -11.57 -4.74 -2.48
C PHE A 10 -10.43 -5.25 -3.36
N LEU A 11 -10.23 -6.56 -3.44
CA LEU A 11 -9.13 -7.11 -4.24
C LEU A 11 -9.31 -6.77 -5.71
N ARG A 12 -10.48 -7.10 -6.28
CA ARG A 12 -10.71 -7.04 -7.72
C ARG A 12 -10.78 -5.62 -8.25
N HIS A 13 -11.40 -4.69 -7.53
CA HIS A 13 -11.68 -3.35 -8.03
C HIS A 13 -10.81 -2.25 -7.41
N VAL A 14 -10.12 -2.53 -6.29
CA VAL A 14 -9.26 -1.55 -5.62
C VAL A 14 -7.80 -2.00 -5.62
N ALA A 15 -7.45 -3.05 -4.88
CA ALA A 15 -6.05 -3.42 -4.63
C ALA A 15 -5.34 -3.87 -5.91
N ASN A 16 -5.91 -4.80 -6.67
CA ASN A 16 -5.26 -5.33 -7.88
C ASN A 16 -5.03 -4.25 -8.95
N PRO A 17 -6.03 -3.40 -9.31
CA PRO A 17 -5.80 -2.34 -10.28
C PRO A 17 -4.74 -1.33 -9.83
N VAL A 18 -4.73 -0.93 -8.56
CA VAL A 18 -3.75 0.03 -8.03
C VAL A 18 -2.35 -0.54 -8.07
N LEU A 19 -2.15 -1.75 -7.53
CA LEU A 19 -0.83 -2.37 -7.46
C LEU A 19 -0.31 -2.70 -8.87
N ALA A 20 -1.18 -3.18 -9.77
CA ALA A 20 -0.80 -3.44 -11.17
C ALA A 20 -0.37 -2.15 -11.89
N THR A 21 -1.09 -1.05 -11.69
CA THR A 21 -0.74 0.25 -12.28
C THR A 21 0.59 0.76 -11.72
N ALA A 22 0.81 0.66 -10.40
CA ALA A 22 2.06 1.06 -9.77
C ALA A 22 3.25 0.26 -10.31
N MET A 23 3.15 -1.08 -10.33
CA MET A 23 4.19 -1.95 -10.87
C MET A 23 4.47 -1.67 -12.36
N SER A 24 3.43 -1.48 -13.17
CA SER A 24 3.58 -1.14 -14.58
C SER A 24 4.28 0.21 -14.79
N ASN A 25 3.95 1.22 -14.00
CA ASN A 25 4.61 2.53 -14.07
C ASN A 25 6.09 2.44 -13.65
N ILE A 26 6.42 1.61 -12.66
CA ILE A 26 7.80 1.37 -12.23
C ILE A 26 8.59 0.67 -13.34
N ASP A 27 8.05 -0.43 -13.89
CA ASP A 27 8.68 -1.25 -14.91
C ASP A 27 8.90 -0.49 -16.22
N SER A 28 7.92 0.31 -16.65
CA SER A 28 8.01 1.13 -17.86
C SER A 28 8.80 2.44 -17.69
N GLY A 29 9.40 2.68 -16.51
CA GLY A 29 10.19 3.89 -16.24
C GLY A 29 9.37 5.19 -16.17
N LYS A 30 8.05 5.09 -16.05
CA LYS A 30 7.14 6.25 -15.88
C LYS A 30 7.13 6.77 -14.44
N ALA A 31 7.48 5.92 -13.48
CA ALA A 31 7.65 6.32 -12.10
C ALA A 31 8.92 7.16 -11.94
N PRO A 32 8.87 8.36 -11.35
CA PRO A 32 10.07 9.15 -11.11
C PRO A 32 10.96 8.40 -10.12
N ILE A 33 12.21 8.10 -10.49
CA ILE A 33 13.22 7.48 -9.62
C ILE A 33 14.54 8.20 -9.87
N THR A 34 15.13 8.74 -8.80
CA THR A 34 16.49 9.29 -8.86
C THR A 34 17.51 8.16 -8.67
N ALA A 35 18.38 7.94 -9.63
CA ALA A 35 19.46 6.94 -9.56
C ALA A 35 20.74 7.49 -10.19
N LYS A 36 21.90 7.04 -9.70
CA LYS A 36 23.23 7.47 -10.18
C LYS A 36 23.56 6.88 -11.54
N ASN A 37 23.03 5.69 -11.84
CA ASN A 37 23.24 4.98 -13.09
C ASN A 37 22.09 4.00 -13.38
N ALA A 38 22.10 3.40 -14.57
CA ALA A 38 21.07 2.48 -15.02
C ALA A 38 20.99 1.18 -14.18
N ASP A 39 22.11 0.72 -13.63
CA ASP A 39 22.14 -0.49 -12.79
C ASP A 39 21.46 -0.24 -11.44
N GLU A 40 21.71 0.91 -10.81
CA GLU A 40 21.03 1.33 -9.59
C GLU A 40 19.55 1.55 -9.84
N LEU A 41 19.17 2.19 -10.96
CA LEU A 41 17.78 2.35 -11.36
C LEU A 41 17.06 1.00 -11.45
N LYS A 42 17.65 0.05 -12.18
CA LYS A 42 17.09 -1.30 -12.33
C LYS A 42 16.94 -2.02 -11.00
N ARG A 43 17.94 -1.91 -10.10
CA ARG A 43 17.88 -2.50 -8.76
C ARG A 43 16.76 -1.88 -7.91
N LEU A 44 16.59 -0.56 -7.95
CA LEU A 44 15.52 0.14 -7.23
C LEU A 44 14.13 -0.25 -7.76
N GLN A 45 13.97 -0.31 -9.08
CA GLN A 45 12.73 -0.77 -9.73
C GLN A 45 12.39 -2.21 -9.32
N GLN A 46 13.35 -3.13 -9.42
CA GLN A 46 13.17 -4.52 -9.05
C GLN A 46 12.79 -4.68 -7.57
N LYS A 47 13.50 -3.99 -6.66
CA LYS A 47 13.16 -4.00 -5.24
C LYS A 47 11.73 -3.51 -4.98
N ALA A 48 11.34 -2.38 -5.56
CA ALA A 48 9.99 -1.85 -5.39
C ALA A 48 8.93 -2.83 -5.91
N ILE A 49 9.13 -3.42 -7.08
CA ILE A 49 8.21 -4.41 -7.66
C ILE A 49 8.10 -5.65 -6.76
N THR A 50 9.22 -6.19 -6.27
CA THR A 50 9.21 -7.35 -5.35
C THR A 50 8.41 -7.06 -4.10
N VAL A 51 8.60 -5.89 -3.48
CA VAL A 51 7.84 -5.52 -2.27
C VAL A 51 6.35 -5.34 -2.59
N LEU A 52 5.99 -4.75 -3.73
CA LEU A 52 4.58 -4.64 -4.15
C LEU A 52 3.92 -6.00 -4.41
N LEU A 53 4.66 -6.98 -4.93
CA LEU A 53 4.18 -8.35 -5.06
C LEU A 53 3.94 -9.00 -3.70
N ASN A 54 4.88 -8.85 -2.76
CA ASN A 54 4.71 -9.35 -1.39
C ASN A 54 3.49 -8.71 -0.70
N ILE A 55 3.28 -7.40 -0.89
CA ILE A 55 2.09 -6.68 -0.40
C ILE A 55 0.81 -7.27 -1.01
N LYS A 56 0.80 -7.49 -2.32
CA LYS A 56 -0.35 -8.09 -3.01
C LYS A 56 -0.72 -9.45 -2.42
N GLU A 57 0.27 -10.32 -2.21
CA GLU A 57 0.06 -11.65 -1.63
C GLU A 57 -0.47 -11.58 -0.20
N ASN A 58 0.09 -10.69 0.63
CA ASN A 58 -0.39 -10.50 2.01
C ASN A 58 -1.82 -9.95 2.07
N ILE A 59 -2.18 -9.07 1.14
CA ILE A 59 -3.54 -8.55 1.02
C ILE A 59 -4.53 -9.66 0.58
N ILE A 60 -4.14 -10.55 -0.32
CA ILE A 60 -4.93 -11.73 -0.70
C ILE A 60 -5.17 -12.65 0.51
N ASN A 61 -4.11 -12.94 1.27
CA ASN A 61 -4.23 -13.74 2.50
C ASN A 61 -5.09 -13.03 3.55
N GLY A 62 -5.00 -11.70 3.62
CA GLY A 62 -5.86 -10.85 4.43
C GLY A 62 -7.34 -11.01 4.07
N GLU A 63 -7.69 -10.97 2.78
CA GLU A 63 -9.07 -11.18 2.34
C GLU A 63 -9.60 -12.53 2.76
N ILE A 64 -8.83 -13.60 2.55
CA ILE A 64 -9.23 -14.96 2.92
C ILE A 64 -9.44 -15.08 4.44
N LYS A 65 -8.54 -14.49 5.24
CA LYS A 65 -8.57 -14.60 6.70
C LYS A 65 -9.68 -13.76 7.34
N TYR A 66 -9.90 -12.55 6.84
CA TYR A 66 -10.86 -11.59 7.40
C TYR A 66 -12.20 -11.62 6.69
N ASP A 67 -12.31 -12.34 5.57
CA ASP A 67 -13.53 -12.55 4.80
C ASP A 67 -14.24 -11.23 4.46
N PHE A 68 -13.49 -10.31 3.83
CA PHE A 68 -13.99 -8.99 3.45
C PHE A 68 -14.40 -8.85 1.97
N SER A 69 -14.46 -9.97 1.25
CA SER A 69 -14.96 -9.98 -0.13
C SER A 69 -16.45 -9.67 -0.15
N VAL A 70 -16.91 -8.99 -1.21
CA VAL A 70 -18.34 -8.81 -1.49
C VAL A 70 -19.00 -10.09 -2.00
N TYR A 71 -18.21 -11.10 -2.40
CA TYR A 71 -18.69 -12.36 -2.95
C TYR A 71 -18.91 -13.42 -1.86
N GLY A 72 -19.76 -13.11 -0.88
CA GLY A 72 -20.13 -14.02 0.20
C GLY A 72 -19.47 -13.76 1.55
N GLY A 73 -18.60 -12.75 1.65
CA GLY A 73 -18.04 -12.26 2.90
C GLY A 73 -18.75 -11.02 3.43
N ASN A 74 -18.09 -10.31 4.35
CA ASN A 74 -18.55 -9.05 4.91
C ASN A 74 -17.56 -7.91 4.64
N PRO A 75 -17.87 -6.97 3.72
CA PRO A 75 -16.98 -5.87 3.36
C PRO A 75 -16.56 -4.96 4.53
N ALA A 76 -17.34 -4.90 5.62
CA ALA A 76 -16.95 -4.18 6.84
C ALA A 76 -15.72 -4.78 7.52
N ASN A 77 -15.43 -6.07 7.30
CA ASN A 77 -14.25 -6.73 7.87
C ASN A 77 -12.93 -6.21 7.28
N LEU A 78 -12.95 -5.42 6.20
CA LEU A 78 -11.77 -4.70 5.73
C LEU A 78 -11.22 -3.77 6.82
N ALA A 79 -12.10 -3.13 7.61
CA ALA A 79 -11.69 -2.32 8.76
C ALA A 79 -10.89 -3.15 9.78
N LYS A 80 -11.37 -4.37 10.08
CA LYS A 80 -10.69 -5.30 11.00
C LYS A 80 -9.32 -5.71 10.48
N TYR A 81 -9.18 -5.93 9.18
CA TYR A 81 -7.89 -6.25 8.56
C TYR A 81 -6.93 -5.07 8.67
N LEU A 82 -7.36 -3.85 8.31
CA LEU A 82 -6.52 -2.64 8.38
C LEU A 82 -6.06 -2.30 9.81
N GLU A 83 -6.84 -2.69 10.82
CA GLU A 83 -6.48 -2.50 12.24
C GLU A 83 -5.67 -3.67 12.82
N SER A 84 -5.45 -4.73 12.04
CA SER A 84 -4.89 -5.98 12.53
C SER A 84 -3.36 -5.97 12.66
N PRO A 85 -2.79 -6.87 13.48
CA PRO A 85 -1.35 -7.10 13.54
C PRO A 85 -0.72 -7.50 12.21
N GLU A 86 -1.45 -8.17 11.33
CA GLU A 86 -1.01 -8.62 10.01
C GLU A 86 -0.82 -7.43 9.07
N TRP A 87 -1.75 -6.47 9.07
CA TRP A 87 -1.56 -5.22 8.33
C TRP A 87 -0.35 -4.45 8.84
N ARG A 88 -0.23 -4.29 10.16
CA ARG A 88 0.94 -3.61 10.76
C ARG A 88 2.25 -4.29 10.41
N SER A 89 2.32 -5.61 10.58
CA SER A 89 3.49 -6.42 10.22
C SER A 89 3.84 -6.27 8.74
N LEU A 90 2.84 -6.25 7.84
CA LEU A 90 3.05 -6.04 6.42
C LEU A 90 3.73 -4.68 6.14
N ILE A 91 3.21 -3.61 6.73
CA ILE A 91 3.78 -2.27 6.56
C ILE A 91 5.20 -2.20 7.13
N GLU A 92 5.42 -2.72 8.34
CA GLU A 92 6.73 -2.73 8.98
C GLU A 92 7.78 -3.51 8.15
N LEU A 93 7.41 -4.68 7.65
CA LEU A 93 8.29 -5.49 6.80
C LEU A 93 8.60 -4.78 5.48
N ALA A 94 7.60 -4.28 4.77
CA ALA A 94 7.77 -3.58 3.50
C ALA A 94 8.70 -2.35 3.64
N PHE A 95 8.56 -1.59 4.71
CA PHE A 95 9.38 -0.40 4.96
C PHE A 95 10.78 -0.77 5.44
N SER A 96 10.93 -1.82 6.26
CA SER A 96 12.23 -2.33 6.69
C SER A 96 13.06 -2.85 5.50
N GLU A 97 12.45 -3.56 4.55
CA GLU A 97 13.11 -4.07 3.35
C GLU A 97 13.64 -2.94 2.43
N LEU A 98 13.00 -1.77 2.47
CA LEU A 98 13.30 -0.62 1.61
C LEU A 98 14.02 0.52 2.33
N LYS A 99 14.39 0.35 3.60
CA LYS A 99 15.00 1.41 4.43
C LYS A 99 16.24 2.05 3.78
N ASP A 100 17.05 1.26 3.10
CA ASP A 100 18.28 1.69 2.42
C ASP A 100 18.03 2.06 0.94
N SER A 101 16.77 2.24 0.55
CA SER A 101 16.36 2.54 -0.82
C SER A 101 15.23 3.58 -0.82
N PRO A 102 15.50 4.85 -0.43
CA PRO A 102 14.51 5.92 -0.27
C PRO A 102 13.54 6.08 -1.44
N GLU A 103 14.03 5.99 -2.68
CA GLU A 103 13.20 6.10 -3.88
C GLU A 103 12.24 4.92 -4.03
N ALA A 104 12.73 3.69 -3.80
CA ALA A 104 11.87 2.50 -3.84
C ALA A 104 10.83 2.54 -2.70
N LEU A 105 11.24 2.96 -1.50
CA LEU A 105 10.33 3.15 -0.36
C LEU A 105 9.23 4.15 -0.70
N ARG A 106 9.58 5.29 -1.30
CA ARG A 106 8.61 6.31 -1.72
C ARG A 106 7.59 5.72 -2.71
N LEU A 107 8.04 4.99 -3.73
CA LEU A 107 7.13 4.38 -4.72
C LEU A 107 6.14 3.39 -4.09
N VAL A 108 6.61 2.56 -3.15
CA VAL A 108 5.75 1.62 -2.43
C VAL A 108 4.76 2.36 -1.53
N LYS A 109 5.23 3.39 -0.81
CA LYS A 109 4.38 4.25 0.01
C LYS A 109 3.29 4.94 -0.82
N ASP A 110 3.64 5.51 -1.97
CA ASP A 110 2.71 6.18 -2.87
C ASP A 110 1.62 5.20 -3.38
N ALA A 111 1.99 3.96 -3.70
CA ALA A 111 1.06 2.92 -4.11
C ALA A 111 0.09 2.52 -2.97
N LEU A 112 0.58 2.38 -1.75
CA LEU A 112 -0.23 2.06 -0.57
C LEU A 112 -1.19 3.20 -0.21
N LEU A 113 -0.73 4.45 -0.26
CA LEU A 113 -1.57 5.63 -0.03
C LEU A 113 -2.70 5.73 -1.07
N MET A 114 -2.38 5.48 -2.35
CA MET A 114 -3.38 5.43 -3.42
C MET A 114 -4.39 4.29 -3.20
N LEU A 115 -3.92 3.11 -2.76
CA LEU A 115 -4.78 1.96 -2.47
C LEU A 115 -5.78 2.29 -1.34
N LEU A 116 -5.30 2.85 -0.23
CA LEU A 116 -6.15 3.23 0.90
C LEU A 116 -7.12 4.37 0.54
N SER A 117 -6.67 5.34 -0.26
CA SER A 117 -7.54 6.43 -0.73
C SER A 117 -8.68 5.89 -1.58
N LYS A 118 -8.38 5.01 -2.56
CA LYS A 118 -9.40 4.36 -3.39
C LYS A 118 -10.32 3.43 -2.59
N ALA A 119 -9.78 2.76 -1.57
CA ALA A 119 -10.59 1.95 -0.67
C ALA A 119 -11.60 2.83 0.10
N SER A 120 -11.13 3.95 0.65
CA SER A 120 -11.98 4.93 1.35
C SER A 120 -13.11 5.46 0.47
N GLU A 121 -12.83 5.76 -0.81
CA GLU A 121 -13.82 6.19 -1.80
C GLU A 121 -14.84 5.07 -2.12
N ALA A 122 -14.35 3.89 -2.48
CA ALA A 122 -15.17 2.74 -2.88
C ALA A 122 -16.08 2.24 -1.74
N TYR A 123 -15.65 2.43 -0.50
CA TYR A 123 -16.35 2.03 0.72
C TYR A 123 -16.95 3.23 1.47
N SER A 124 -17.23 4.34 0.79
CA SER A 124 -17.80 5.56 1.40
C SER A 124 -19.10 5.36 2.20
N ASN A 125 -19.85 4.29 1.93
CA ASN A 125 -21.06 3.89 2.68
C ASN A 125 -20.77 2.95 3.87
N CYS A 126 -19.50 2.72 4.21
CA CYS A 126 -19.04 1.88 5.30
C CYS A 126 -18.14 2.73 6.21
N PRO A 127 -18.73 3.49 7.16
CA PRO A 127 -18.00 4.46 7.98
C PRO A 127 -16.79 3.88 8.69
N GLU A 128 -16.90 2.64 9.18
CA GLU A 128 -15.82 1.91 9.84
C GLU A 128 -14.63 1.67 8.90
N VAL A 129 -14.88 1.30 7.64
CA VAL A 129 -13.81 1.09 6.66
C VAL A 129 -13.17 2.43 6.29
N VAL A 130 -13.98 3.48 6.11
CA VAL A 130 -13.48 4.83 5.81
C VAL A 130 -12.57 5.33 6.93
N GLU A 131 -12.96 5.12 8.19
CA GLU A 131 -12.19 5.53 9.36
C GLU A 131 -10.88 4.74 9.46
N SER A 132 -10.91 3.41 9.33
CA SER A 132 -9.70 2.60 9.36
C SER A 132 -8.75 2.91 8.18
N CYS A 133 -9.27 3.24 7.00
CA CYS A 133 -8.45 3.73 5.87
C CYS A 133 -7.74 5.04 6.22
N LYS A 134 -8.45 6.00 6.82
CA LYS A 134 -7.86 7.28 7.25
C LYS A 134 -6.76 7.08 8.30
N LYS A 135 -7.02 6.23 9.30
CA LYS A 135 -6.00 5.87 10.30
C LYS A 135 -4.76 5.24 9.65
N ALA A 136 -4.96 4.29 8.72
CA ALA A 136 -3.87 3.66 8.00
C ALA A 136 -3.08 4.64 7.12
N ILE A 137 -3.75 5.62 6.49
CA ILE A 137 -3.10 6.72 5.75
C ILE A 137 -2.26 7.58 6.69
N ASP A 138 -2.83 7.98 7.82
CA ASP A 138 -2.13 8.79 8.83
C ASP A 138 -0.91 8.05 9.38
N ASP A 139 -1.03 6.75 9.63
CA ASP A 139 0.09 5.92 10.09
C ASP A 139 1.17 5.80 9.01
N LEU A 140 0.81 5.53 7.75
CA LEU A 140 1.75 5.52 6.63
C LEU A 140 2.44 6.88 6.44
N SER A 141 1.74 7.98 6.69
CA SER A 141 2.32 9.32 6.56
C SER A 141 3.50 9.54 7.50
N LYS A 142 3.45 8.95 8.72
CA LYS A 142 4.50 9.03 9.76
C LYS A 142 5.77 8.28 9.40
N PHE A 143 5.69 7.29 8.50
CA PHE A 143 6.89 6.66 7.96
C PHE A 143 7.57 7.62 7.00
N ASN A 144 8.47 8.45 7.53
CA ASN A 144 9.24 9.37 6.74
C ASN A 144 10.31 8.63 5.95
N VAL A 145 10.41 8.95 4.66
CA VAL A 145 11.67 8.80 3.94
C VAL A 145 12.58 9.88 4.55
N THR A 146 13.34 9.55 5.58
CA THR A 146 14.40 10.46 6.05
C THR A 146 15.42 10.57 4.94
N ALA A 147 15.29 11.63 4.14
CA ALA A 147 16.39 12.19 3.38
C ALA A 147 17.38 12.80 4.39
N GLU A 148 18.13 11.96 5.09
CA GLU A 148 19.39 12.41 5.68
C GLU A 148 20.45 12.42 4.58
N SER A 149 20.41 13.48 3.77
CA SER A 149 21.57 13.99 3.06
C SER A 149 21.89 15.39 3.58
N SER A 150 22.88 15.44 4.46
CA SER A 150 23.92 16.47 4.56
C SER A 150 23.48 17.94 4.75
N LYS A 151 23.56 18.41 6.01
CA LYS A 151 23.94 19.77 6.43
C LYS A 151 24.35 19.65 7.91
N LYS A 152 25.56 19.89 8.39
CA LYS A 152 26.72 20.65 7.89
C LYS A 152 27.99 20.06 8.54
N GLU A 153 29.04 19.86 7.74
CA GLU A 153 30.38 20.30 8.17
C GLU A 153 30.42 21.83 8.06
N GLY A 154 30.97 22.48 9.07
CA GLY A 154 31.12 23.94 9.20
C GLY A 154 31.39 24.32 10.63
#